data_AF-Q54G73-F1
#
_entry.id   AF-Q54G73-F1
#
_cell.length_a   1.000
_cell.length_b   1.000
_cell.length_c   1.000
_cell.angle_alpha   90.00
_cell.angle_beta   90.00
_cell.angle_gamma   90.00
#
_symmetry.space_group_name_H-M   'P 1'
#
loop_
_entity.id
_entity.type
_entity.pdbx_description
1 polymer ?
#
loop_
_entity_poly.entity_id
_entity_poly.type
_entity_poly.pdbx_seq_one_letter_code
_entity_poly.pdbx_strand_id
1 'polypeptide(L)'
;MTKSVFVTVGTTKFDDLIDKIDSPKLFNILLKYGFNKMIIQIGNYSGTIENSLPFDENNNNNNKTNSKTTTSTTTTAKFESLYFDYKPSLSEFMKNSDLIISHAGSGSILESLENNKPCICVVNDKLMDNHQKELADKLSNLSYILSTNPTSLYETIETKLDEYLKNRIYLDKSIHQKAQQQFATSLSNQFKLINNNEDDNTKTSSSSSTTTTTTTTNSKKKFKTMVVLGSGGHTTEMFYLLKKVDKNKFNPITYVLADSDKRSEDKIKIEDTSSPIIKKIPRSRNVGQSFFNSIFTTLIALFYSMLLVFKEKPDCLLCNGPGTCVPLAVCVLLLRWLRIGKGSKIIYIESLARVNDLSLSGKILQHISDWFVVQWPELLSKTDSSNVSCINLFFETF
;
A
#
# COMPACT_ATOMS: atom_id res chain seq x y z
N MET A 1 -31.08 14.05 -3.07
CA MET A 1 -29.92 13.50 -2.35
C MET A 1 -28.79 14.51 -2.41
N THR A 2 -28.10 14.75 -1.31
CA THR A 2 -26.89 15.59 -1.26
C THR A 2 -25.72 14.80 -1.84
N LYS A 3 -25.13 15.25 -2.95
CA LYS A 3 -23.89 14.64 -3.45
C LYS A 3 -22.70 15.21 -2.68
N SER A 4 -21.78 14.34 -2.27
CA SER A 4 -20.62 14.76 -1.48
C SER A 4 -19.28 14.40 -2.14
N VAL A 5 -18.28 15.22 -1.87
CA VAL A 5 -16.88 15.01 -2.27
C VAL A 5 -16.06 14.69 -1.03
N PHE A 6 -15.18 13.69 -1.11
CA PHE A 6 -14.16 13.48 -0.10
C PHE A 6 -12.78 13.76 -0.69
N VAL A 7 -11.99 14.55 0.03
CA VAL A 7 -10.65 14.96 -0.37
C VAL A 7 -9.64 14.40 0.62
N THR A 8 -8.54 13.83 0.14
CA THR A 8 -7.48 13.33 1.02
C THR A 8 -6.08 13.57 0.47
N VAL A 9 -5.24 14.19 1.31
CA VAL A 9 -3.77 14.21 1.11
C VAL A 9 -3.09 13.00 1.74
N GLY A 10 -3.88 12.03 2.22
CA GLY A 10 -3.39 10.86 2.91
C GLY A 10 -2.53 11.24 4.10
N THR A 11 -1.25 10.90 4.00
CA THR A 11 -0.29 10.99 5.11
C THR A 11 0.78 12.06 4.87
N THR A 12 0.73 12.71 3.71
CA THR A 12 1.73 13.66 3.23
C THR A 12 1.31 15.10 3.50
N LYS A 13 2.26 16.02 3.32
CA LYS A 13 2.00 17.45 3.27
C LYS A 13 1.80 17.85 1.81
N PHE A 14 0.65 18.46 1.49
CA PHE A 14 0.36 18.89 0.12
C PHE A 14 -0.42 20.22 0.11
N ASP A 15 0.27 21.27 0.55
CA ASP A 15 -0.31 22.61 0.72
C ASP A 15 -0.93 23.15 -0.57
N ASP A 16 -0.23 23.02 -1.72
CA ASP A 16 -0.77 23.49 -3.00
C ASP A 16 -2.13 22.86 -3.36
N LEU A 17 -2.37 21.62 -2.97
CA LEU A 17 -3.67 20.98 -3.17
C LEU A 17 -4.69 21.58 -2.20
N ILE A 18 -4.37 21.67 -0.91
CA ILE A 18 -5.30 22.20 0.10
C ILE A 18 -5.69 23.65 -0.23
N ASP A 19 -4.75 24.49 -0.67
CA ASP A 19 -5.04 25.87 -1.08
C ASP A 19 -6.02 25.95 -2.27
N LYS A 20 -6.01 24.96 -3.16
CA LYS A 20 -6.97 24.87 -4.27
C LYS A 20 -8.30 24.29 -3.81
N ILE A 21 -8.26 23.35 -2.88
CA ILE A 21 -9.44 22.68 -2.34
C ILE A 21 -10.26 23.63 -1.48
N ASP A 22 -9.64 24.31 -0.53
CA ASP A 22 -10.27 25.29 0.36
C ASP A 22 -10.44 26.65 -0.33
N SER A 23 -11.11 26.65 -1.49
CA SER A 23 -11.34 27.86 -2.27
C SER A 23 -12.81 28.00 -2.71
N PRO A 24 -13.39 29.22 -2.66
CA PRO A 24 -14.72 29.47 -3.20
C PRO A 24 -14.85 29.11 -4.68
N LYS A 25 -13.74 29.21 -5.43
CA LYS A 25 -13.69 28.84 -6.85
C LYS A 25 -14.00 27.36 -7.04
N LEU A 26 -13.36 26.47 -6.28
CA LEU A 26 -13.68 25.03 -6.36
C LEU A 26 -15.10 24.74 -5.93
N PHE A 27 -15.57 25.36 -4.85
CA PHE A 27 -16.92 25.13 -4.32
C PHE A 27 -17.98 25.45 -5.37
N ASN A 28 -17.81 26.57 -6.09
CA ASN A 28 -18.70 26.95 -7.19
C ASN A 28 -18.64 25.96 -8.36
N ILE A 29 -17.46 25.44 -8.71
CA ILE A 29 -17.33 24.41 -9.75
C ILE A 29 -18.08 23.14 -9.31
N LEU A 30 -17.87 22.67 -8.08
CA LEU A 30 -18.53 21.48 -7.55
C LEU A 30 -20.06 21.63 -7.45
N LEU A 31 -20.56 22.82 -7.08
CA LEU A 31 -21.99 23.13 -7.09
C LEU A 31 -22.62 22.96 -8.48
N LYS A 32 -21.92 23.34 -9.56
CA LYS A 32 -22.41 23.13 -10.95
C LYS A 32 -22.62 21.65 -11.27
N TYR A 33 -21.83 20.76 -10.67
CA TYR A 33 -21.97 19.30 -10.78
C TYR A 33 -22.95 18.68 -9.77
N GLY A 34 -23.61 19.52 -8.97
CA GLY A 34 -24.60 19.12 -7.96
C GLY A 34 -24.00 18.63 -6.64
N PHE A 35 -22.69 18.78 -6.43
CA PHE A 35 -22.07 18.52 -5.14
C PHE A 35 -22.27 19.72 -4.22
N ASN A 36 -22.76 19.48 -3.01
CA ASN A 36 -23.03 20.54 -2.03
C ASN A 36 -22.38 20.31 -0.67
N LYS A 37 -21.63 19.20 -0.54
CA LYS A 37 -20.87 18.86 0.66
C LYS A 37 -19.46 18.39 0.28
N MET A 38 -18.46 18.83 1.04
CA MET A 38 -17.10 18.34 0.93
C MET A 38 -16.51 18.07 2.32
N ILE A 39 -15.80 16.95 2.45
CA ILE A 39 -15.03 16.61 3.65
C ILE A 39 -13.56 16.43 3.24
N ILE A 40 -12.65 17.05 3.97
CA ILE A 40 -11.23 17.13 3.62
C ILE A 40 -10.38 16.53 4.74
N GLN A 41 -9.55 15.54 4.42
CA GLN A 41 -8.39 15.20 5.25
C GLN A 41 -7.19 16.05 4.83
N ILE A 42 -6.81 17.02 5.65
CA ILE A 42 -5.78 18.03 5.32
C ILE A 42 -4.35 17.59 5.62
N GLY A 43 -4.15 16.50 6.38
CA GLY A 43 -2.83 16.00 6.75
C GLY A 43 -2.04 17.02 7.57
N ASN A 44 -0.78 17.24 7.19
CA ASN A 44 0.13 18.18 7.87
C ASN A 44 0.15 19.55 7.19
N TYR A 45 -1.01 20.03 6.75
CA TYR A 45 -1.14 21.35 6.12
C TYR A 45 -0.57 22.44 7.03
N SER A 46 0.20 23.38 6.47
CA SER A 46 0.88 24.42 7.25
C SER A 46 0.24 25.80 7.24
N GLY A 47 -0.77 26.00 6.38
CA GLY A 47 -1.54 27.23 6.31
C GLY A 47 -2.71 27.25 7.30
N THR A 48 -3.56 28.27 7.15
CA THR A 48 -4.82 28.39 7.89
C THR A 48 -5.97 28.07 6.95
N ILE A 49 -6.91 27.24 7.39
CA ILE A 49 -8.14 26.96 6.64
C ILE A 49 -9.09 28.16 6.81
N GLU A 50 -9.54 28.73 5.70
CA GLU A 50 -10.35 29.96 5.68
C GLU A 50 -11.83 29.69 5.36
N ASN A 51 -12.10 28.73 4.47
CA ASN A 51 -13.43 28.54 3.88
C ASN A 51 -14.16 27.28 4.39
N SER A 52 -13.45 26.39 5.08
CA SER A 52 -13.99 25.13 5.61
C SER A 52 -14.05 25.13 7.14
N LEU A 53 -15.03 24.41 7.70
CA LEU A 53 -15.21 24.31 9.15
C LEU A 53 -14.60 23.00 9.71
N PRO A 54 -14.18 22.95 10.98
CA PRO A 54 -13.75 21.71 11.61
C PRO A 54 -14.86 20.64 11.58
N PHE A 55 -14.48 19.40 11.23
CA PHE A 55 -15.39 18.25 11.21
C PHE A 55 -15.63 17.74 12.63
N ASP A 56 -16.89 17.79 13.08
CA ASP A 56 -17.32 17.27 14.38
C ASP A 56 -18.01 15.91 14.22
N GLU A 57 -17.38 14.86 14.79
CA GLU A 57 -17.93 13.50 14.77
C GLU A 57 -19.21 13.35 15.60
N ASN A 58 -19.38 14.13 16.67
CA ASN A 58 -20.51 13.97 17.58
C ASN A 58 -21.83 14.46 16.98
N ASN A 59 -21.79 15.38 16.01
CA ASN A 59 -22.98 15.93 15.36
C ASN A 59 -23.58 15.02 14.28
N ASN A 60 -22.79 14.16 13.63
CA ASN A 60 -23.31 13.34 12.50
C ASN A 60 -24.10 12.09 12.93
N ASN A 61 -23.95 11.61 14.18
CA ASN A 61 -24.75 10.49 14.67
C ASN A 61 -26.11 10.91 15.25
N ASN A 62 -26.34 12.21 15.49
CA ASN A 62 -27.60 12.71 16.04
C ASN A 62 -28.32 13.61 15.03
N ASN A 63 -29.27 13.02 14.32
CA ASN A 63 -30.38 13.75 13.69
C ASN A 63 -31.15 14.55 14.76
N LYS A 64 -30.71 15.78 15.08
CA LYS A 64 -31.52 16.96 15.50
C LYS A 64 -30.72 17.94 16.38
N THR A 65 -30.90 19.22 16.01
CA THR A 65 -30.92 20.45 16.82
C THR A 65 -29.63 21.07 17.36
N ASN A 66 -29.41 22.30 16.86
CA ASN A 66 -28.84 23.49 17.52
C ASN A 66 -27.33 23.53 17.81
N SER A 67 -26.57 24.05 16.83
CA SER A 67 -25.42 24.92 17.14
C SER A 67 -25.60 26.30 16.50
N LYS A 68 -25.23 27.30 17.29
CA LYS A 68 -25.55 28.72 17.20
C LYS A 68 -24.72 29.47 16.15
N THR A 69 -25.39 30.40 15.48
CA THR A 69 -24.90 31.72 14.99
C THR A 69 -23.52 31.79 14.32
N THR A 70 -23.54 31.79 12.99
CA THR A 70 -22.93 32.88 12.21
C THR A 70 -23.94 33.34 11.16
N THR A 71 -24.53 34.49 11.43
CA THR A 71 -25.40 35.25 10.52
C THR A 71 -24.55 35.77 9.36
N SER A 72 -24.63 35.13 8.20
CA SER A 72 -24.35 35.80 6.92
C SER A 72 -25.50 35.50 5.98
N THR A 73 -26.38 36.48 5.89
CA THR A 73 -27.52 36.62 5.00
C THR A 73 -27.05 36.82 3.56
N THR A 74 -26.95 35.73 2.80
CA THR A 74 -27.16 35.71 1.34
C THR A 74 -27.57 34.30 0.95
N THR A 75 -28.72 34.16 0.31
CA THR A 75 -29.36 32.91 -0.15
C THR A 75 -28.67 32.27 -1.37
N THR A 76 -27.34 32.23 -1.39
CA THR A 76 -26.59 31.36 -2.29
C THR A 76 -26.58 29.95 -1.70
N ALA A 77 -26.79 28.92 -2.54
CA ALA A 77 -26.78 27.53 -2.11
C ALA A 77 -25.54 27.26 -1.23
N LYS A 78 -25.76 26.99 0.06
CA LYS A 78 -24.67 26.86 1.03
C LYS A 78 -23.89 25.58 0.72
N PHE A 79 -22.67 25.72 0.21
CA PHE A 79 -21.73 24.61 0.08
C PHE A 79 -21.16 24.30 1.47
N GLU A 80 -21.40 23.10 1.98
CA GLU A 80 -20.89 22.65 3.28
C GLU A 80 -19.50 22.07 3.11
N SER A 81 -18.46 22.78 3.54
CA SER A 81 -17.08 22.27 3.51
C SER A 81 -16.56 22.03 4.92
N LEU A 82 -16.11 20.80 5.20
CA LEU A 82 -15.62 20.35 6.51
C LEU A 82 -14.21 19.79 6.39
N TYR A 83 -13.39 19.89 7.44
CA TYR A 83 -12.03 19.33 7.44
C TYR A 83 -11.63 18.65 8.75
N PHE A 84 -10.68 17.71 8.66
CA PHE A 84 -9.96 17.13 9.80
C PHE A 84 -8.51 16.81 9.42
N ASP A 85 -7.64 16.66 10.42
CA ASP A 85 -6.21 16.50 10.16
C ASP A 85 -5.87 15.11 9.61
N TYR A 86 -6.19 14.05 10.35
CA TYR A 86 -5.84 12.68 9.99
C TYR A 86 -6.74 11.64 10.66
N LYS A 87 -7.14 10.62 9.89
CA LYS A 87 -7.75 9.38 10.40
C LYS A 87 -7.03 8.14 9.86
N PRO A 88 -6.82 7.09 10.69
CA PRO A 88 -6.17 5.85 10.24
C PRO A 88 -6.93 5.09 9.16
N SER A 89 -8.27 5.18 9.15
CA SER A 89 -9.13 4.57 8.15
C SER A 89 -9.97 5.63 7.46
N LEU A 90 -9.99 5.60 6.13
CA LEU A 90 -10.78 6.50 5.28
C LEU A 90 -11.97 5.80 4.63
N SER A 91 -12.15 4.51 4.89
CA SER A 91 -13.12 3.65 4.20
C SER A 91 -14.54 4.17 4.28
N GLU A 92 -14.97 4.65 5.45
CA GLU A 92 -16.32 5.19 5.65
C GLU A 92 -16.55 6.50 4.89
N PHE A 93 -15.59 7.42 4.95
CA PHE A 93 -15.64 8.68 4.20
C PHE A 93 -15.70 8.42 2.69
N MET A 94 -14.84 7.52 2.18
CA MET A 94 -14.84 7.16 0.77
C MET A 94 -16.15 6.49 0.36
N LYS A 95 -16.68 5.57 1.16
CA LYS A 95 -17.94 4.87 0.88
C LYS A 95 -19.13 5.85 0.80
N ASN A 96 -19.16 6.85 1.68
CA ASN A 96 -20.25 7.82 1.79
C ASN A 96 -20.15 8.98 0.79
N SER A 97 -19.04 9.10 0.05
CA SER A 97 -18.86 10.14 -0.97
C SER A 97 -19.16 9.66 -2.39
N ASP A 98 -19.50 10.60 -3.26
CA ASP A 98 -19.85 10.36 -4.67
C ASP A 98 -18.70 10.66 -5.62
N LEU A 99 -17.71 11.42 -5.16
CA LEU A 99 -16.47 11.75 -5.86
C LEU A 99 -15.32 11.82 -4.84
N ILE A 100 -14.17 11.28 -5.20
CA ILE A 100 -12.95 11.35 -4.39
C ILE A 100 -11.91 12.19 -5.09
N ILE A 101 -11.24 13.10 -4.36
CA ILE A 101 -10.04 13.81 -4.82
C ILE A 101 -8.87 13.37 -3.96
N SER A 102 -7.84 12.76 -4.57
CA SER A 102 -6.72 12.14 -3.88
C SER A 102 -5.39 12.75 -4.32
N HIS A 103 -4.40 12.86 -3.43
CA HIS A 103 -3.02 13.26 -3.73
C HIS A 103 -2.21 12.28 -4.61
N ALA A 104 -2.87 11.38 -5.33
CA ALA A 104 -2.25 10.33 -6.15
C ALA A 104 -1.36 9.33 -5.36
N GLY A 105 -1.54 9.20 -4.05
CA GLY A 105 -0.89 8.12 -3.29
C GLY A 105 -1.49 6.75 -3.64
N SER A 106 -0.66 5.74 -3.92
CA SER A 106 -1.13 4.42 -4.38
C SER A 106 -2.19 3.83 -3.45
N GLY A 107 -1.97 3.80 -2.13
CA GLY A 107 -2.97 3.31 -1.17
C GLY A 107 -4.32 4.04 -1.24
N SER A 108 -4.32 5.36 -1.36
CA SER A 108 -5.55 6.17 -1.45
C SER A 108 -6.28 5.97 -2.78
N ILE A 109 -5.54 5.81 -3.89
CA ILE A 109 -6.12 5.45 -5.19
C ILE A 109 -6.84 4.11 -5.08
N LEU A 110 -6.18 3.10 -4.51
CA LEU A 110 -6.72 1.75 -4.41
C LEU A 110 -7.98 1.71 -3.53
N GLU A 111 -7.94 2.32 -2.34
CA GLU A 111 -9.10 2.38 -1.45
C GLU A 111 -10.29 3.10 -2.10
N SER A 112 -10.05 4.15 -2.92
CA SER A 112 -11.10 4.82 -3.69
C SER A 112 -11.72 3.91 -4.75
N LEU A 113 -10.89 3.22 -5.52
CA LEU A 113 -11.33 2.33 -6.59
C LEU A 113 -12.07 1.10 -6.05
N GLU A 114 -11.66 0.55 -4.90
CA GLU A 114 -12.38 -0.56 -4.25
C GLU A 114 -13.79 -0.19 -3.78
N ASN A 115 -14.01 1.07 -3.40
CA ASN A 115 -15.33 1.60 -3.09
C ASN A 115 -16.14 1.94 -4.36
N ASN A 116 -15.62 1.63 -5.55
CA ASN A 116 -16.21 1.94 -6.85
C ASN A 116 -16.50 3.43 -7.06
N LYS A 117 -15.72 4.30 -6.39
CA LYS A 117 -15.91 5.76 -6.45
C LYS A 117 -15.08 6.37 -7.56
N PRO A 118 -15.64 7.31 -8.35
CA PRO A 118 -14.85 8.15 -9.25
C PRO A 118 -13.73 8.85 -8.47
N CYS A 119 -12.53 8.85 -9.02
CA CYS A 119 -11.34 9.36 -8.35
C CYS A 119 -10.58 10.33 -9.26
N ILE A 120 -10.43 11.58 -8.80
CA ILE A 120 -9.55 12.58 -9.40
C ILE A 120 -8.24 12.55 -8.62
N CYS A 121 -7.15 12.22 -9.29
CA CYS A 121 -5.83 12.15 -8.70
C CYS A 121 -5.04 13.42 -9.01
N VAL A 122 -4.75 14.19 -7.98
CA VAL A 122 -3.94 15.40 -8.07
C VAL A 122 -2.50 15.06 -7.75
N VAL A 123 -1.64 15.21 -8.73
CA VAL A 123 -0.21 14.90 -8.69
C VAL A 123 0.55 16.12 -8.17
N ASN A 124 1.45 15.92 -7.20
CA ASN A 124 2.30 17.00 -6.70
C ASN A 124 3.56 17.17 -7.56
N ASP A 125 3.50 18.05 -8.55
CA ASP A 125 4.61 18.30 -9.48
C ASP A 125 5.88 18.87 -8.80
N LYS A 126 5.80 19.40 -7.57
CA LYS A 126 6.94 19.99 -6.85
C LYS A 126 7.71 19.00 -5.97
N LEU A 127 7.02 17.98 -5.43
CA LEU A 127 7.59 17.04 -4.46
C LEU A 127 7.76 15.62 -5.01
N MET A 128 7.15 15.27 -6.15
CA MET A 128 6.99 13.87 -6.48
C MET A 128 8.30 13.15 -6.82
N ASP A 129 8.46 12.02 -6.12
CA ASP A 129 9.04 10.82 -6.72
C ASP A 129 8.24 10.51 -8.01
N ASN A 130 8.82 10.71 -9.20
CA ASN A 130 8.21 10.54 -10.54
C ASN A 130 7.24 9.34 -10.66
N HIS A 131 7.46 8.30 -9.88
CA HIS A 131 6.69 7.07 -9.81
C HIS A 131 5.20 7.24 -9.44
N GLN A 132 4.84 8.14 -8.52
CA GLN A 132 3.41 8.33 -8.23
C GLN A 132 2.66 8.99 -9.41
N LYS A 133 3.35 9.86 -10.16
CA LYS A 133 2.85 10.43 -11.42
C LYS A 133 2.70 9.34 -12.48
N GLU A 134 3.70 8.47 -12.63
CA GLU A 134 3.64 7.33 -13.55
C GLU A 134 2.41 6.44 -13.27
N LEU A 135 2.14 6.12 -12.00
CA LEU A 135 0.94 5.38 -11.62
C LEU A 135 -0.33 6.14 -11.98
N ALA A 136 -0.41 7.43 -11.64
CA ALA A 136 -1.58 8.24 -11.91
C ALA A 136 -1.86 8.33 -13.43
N ASP A 137 -0.83 8.56 -14.24
CA ASP A 137 -0.94 8.64 -15.69
C ASP A 137 -1.31 7.29 -16.30
N LYS A 138 -0.69 6.19 -15.85
CA LYS A 138 -1.02 4.84 -16.31
C LYS A 138 -2.50 4.51 -16.05
N LEU A 139 -2.99 4.79 -14.85
CA LEU A 139 -4.38 4.51 -14.49
C LEU A 139 -5.37 5.49 -15.14
N SER A 140 -4.95 6.72 -15.42
CA SER A 140 -5.76 7.66 -16.19
C SER A 140 -5.87 7.23 -17.65
N ASN A 141 -4.79 6.72 -18.26
CA ASN A 141 -4.82 6.18 -19.62
C ASN A 141 -5.67 4.91 -19.72
N LEU A 142 -5.76 4.14 -18.62
CA LEU A 142 -6.66 3.00 -18.50
C LEU A 142 -8.08 3.39 -18.03
N SER A 143 -8.39 4.68 -17.96
CA SER A 143 -9.72 5.22 -17.57
C SER A 143 -10.22 4.81 -16.18
N TYR A 144 -9.35 4.34 -15.28
CA TYR A 144 -9.75 4.06 -13.89
C TYR A 144 -9.92 5.35 -13.08
N ILE A 145 -9.05 6.32 -13.32
CA ILE A 145 -9.01 7.61 -12.61
C ILE A 145 -8.90 8.77 -13.60
N LEU A 146 -9.03 10.00 -13.10
CA LEU A 146 -8.70 11.22 -13.84
C LEU A 146 -7.47 11.87 -13.20
N SER A 147 -6.32 11.91 -13.89
CA SER A 147 -5.11 12.58 -13.38
C SER A 147 -5.11 14.09 -13.68
N THR A 148 -4.58 14.87 -12.74
CA THR A 148 -4.40 16.33 -12.84
C THR A 148 -3.31 16.81 -11.88
N ASN A 149 -3.08 18.12 -11.80
CA ASN A 149 -2.20 18.76 -10.83
C ASN A 149 -2.90 19.99 -10.20
N PRO A 150 -2.36 20.60 -9.13
CA PRO A 150 -3.03 21.70 -8.44
C PRO A 150 -3.33 22.90 -9.35
N THR A 151 -2.46 23.18 -10.33
CA THR A 151 -2.64 24.32 -11.24
C THR A 151 -3.78 24.11 -12.24
N SER A 152 -3.96 22.88 -12.72
CA SER A 152 -4.95 22.51 -13.73
C SER A 152 -6.21 21.85 -13.14
N LEU A 153 -6.31 21.72 -11.81
CA LEU A 153 -7.40 21.03 -11.13
C LEU A 153 -8.78 21.56 -11.55
N TYR A 154 -8.97 22.88 -11.53
CA TYR A 154 -10.25 23.50 -11.90
C TYR A 154 -10.64 23.23 -13.35
N GLU A 155 -9.71 23.49 -14.26
CA GLU A 155 -9.90 23.26 -15.69
C GLU A 155 -10.17 21.79 -15.99
N THR A 156 -9.46 20.88 -15.32
CA THR A 156 -9.65 19.43 -15.50
C THR A 156 -11.04 19.00 -15.06
N ILE A 157 -11.54 19.53 -13.94
CA ILE A 157 -12.90 19.26 -13.48
C ILE A 157 -13.92 19.81 -14.50
N GLU A 158 -13.77 21.06 -14.93
CA GLU A 158 -14.73 21.70 -15.83
C GLU A 158 -14.75 21.11 -17.26
N THR A 159 -13.65 20.52 -17.72
CA THR A 159 -13.52 20.07 -19.11
C THR A 159 -13.51 18.55 -19.29
N LYS A 160 -13.03 17.78 -18.30
CA LYS A 160 -12.81 16.32 -18.44
C LYS A 160 -13.65 15.47 -17.51
N LEU A 161 -14.26 16.05 -16.46
CA LEU A 161 -14.99 15.25 -15.47
C LEU A 161 -16.18 14.50 -16.11
N ASP A 162 -16.95 15.15 -16.99
CA ASP A 162 -18.11 14.52 -17.63
C ASP A 162 -17.72 13.32 -18.50
N GLU A 163 -16.67 13.47 -19.32
CA GLU A 163 -16.15 12.39 -20.14
C GLU A 163 -15.61 11.23 -19.29
N TYR A 164 -14.85 11.55 -18.24
CA TYR A 164 -14.35 10.55 -17.29
C TYR A 164 -15.50 9.81 -16.62
N LEU A 165 -16.49 10.50 -16.06
CA LEU A 165 -17.61 9.86 -15.37
C LEU A 165 -18.42 8.93 -16.29
N LYS A 166 -18.53 9.29 -17.57
CA LYS A 166 -19.21 8.49 -18.60
C LYS A 166 -18.43 7.24 -18.99
N ASN A 167 -17.11 7.34 -19.14
CA ASN A 167 -16.28 6.30 -19.74
C ASN A 167 -15.43 5.51 -18.73
N ARG A 168 -15.47 5.85 -17.44
CA ARG A 168 -14.56 5.24 -16.46
C ARG A 168 -14.74 3.74 -16.35
N ILE A 169 -13.61 3.06 -16.13
CA ILE A 169 -13.55 1.64 -15.84
C ILE A 169 -13.64 1.44 -14.32
N TYR A 170 -14.43 0.45 -13.92
CA TYR A 170 -14.57 0.05 -12.53
C TYR A 170 -13.57 -1.05 -12.21
N LEU A 171 -13.09 -1.07 -10.98
CA LEU A 171 -12.22 -2.13 -10.50
C LEU A 171 -13.01 -3.45 -10.44
N ASP A 172 -12.59 -4.46 -11.22
CA ASP A 172 -13.17 -5.80 -11.10
C ASP A 172 -12.61 -6.53 -9.87
N LYS A 173 -13.48 -6.75 -8.87
CA LYS A 173 -13.15 -7.49 -7.65
C LYS A 173 -12.70 -8.93 -7.92
N SER A 174 -13.10 -9.52 -9.05
CA SER A 174 -12.67 -10.87 -9.44
C SER A 174 -11.17 -10.93 -9.72
N ILE A 175 -10.60 -9.88 -10.33
CA ILE A 175 -9.17 -9.76 -10.60
C ILE A 175 -8.40 -9.76 -9.28
N HIS A 176 -8.84 -8.92 -8.34
CA HIS A 176 -8.22 -8.82 -7.03
C HIS A 176 -8.14 -10.17 -6.31
N GLN A 177 -9.25 -10.91 -6.26
CA GLN A 177 -9.31 -12.22 -5.62
C GLN A 177 -8.43 -13.26 -6.32
N LYS A 178 -8.42 -13.26 -7.66
CA LYS A 178 -7.57 -14.15 -8.47
C LYS A 178 -6.09 -13.86 -8.23
N ALA A 179 -5.68 -12.59 -8.25
CA ALA A 179 -4.30 -12.18 -8.02
C ALA A 179 -3.82 -12.55 -6.60
N GLN A 180 -4.65 -12.34 -5.58
CA GLN A 180 -4.34 -12.79 -4.21
C GLN A 180 -4.19 -14.30 -4.10
N GLN A 181 -5.09 -15.06 -4.75
CA GLN A 181 -5.02 -16.52 -4.76
C GLN A 181 -3.78 -17.02 -5.51
N GLN A 182 -3.44 -16.39 -6.64
CA GLN A 182 -2.23 -16.68 -7.41
C GLN A 182 -0.99 -16.40 -6.56
N PHE A 183 -0.91 -15.23 -5.91
CA PHE A 183 0.19 -14.90 -5.00
C PHE A 183 0.33 -15.93 -3.87
N ALA A 184 -0.76 -16.25 -3.15
CA ALA A 184 -0.74 -17.19 -2.05
C ALA A 184 -0.32 -18.61 -2.47
N THR A 185 -0.77 -19.05 -3.65
CA THR A 185 -0.43 -20.36 -4.21
C THR A 185 1.03 -20.40 -4.65
N SER A 186 1.49 -19.38 -5.38
CA SER A 186 2.89 -19.26 -5.81
C SER A 186 3.85 -19.13 -4.64
N LEU A 187 3.50 -18.34 -3.61
CA LEU A 187 4.26 -18.25 -2.37
C LEU A 187 4.37 -19.63 -1.71
N SER A 188 3.26 -20.35 -1.60
CA SER A 188 3.26 -21.72 -1.07
C SER A 188 4.12 -22.69 -1.87
N ASN A 189 4.20 -22.52 -3.19
CA ASN A 189 5.01 -23.34 -4.09
C ASN A 189 6.51 -23.10 -3.90
N GLN A 190 6.94 -21.90 -3.49
CA GLN A 190 8.35 -21.60 -3.17
C GLN A 190 8.92 -22.50 -2.06
N PHE A 191 8.06 -23.13 -1.26
CA PHE A 191 8.42 -24.01 -0.15
C PHE A 191 8.11 -25.49 -0.39
N LYS A 192 7.50 -25.88 -1.54
CA LYS A 192 7.16 -27.29 -1.80
C LYS A 192 8.37 -28.18 -2.01
N LEU A 193 9.45 -27.67 -2.62
CA LEU A 193 10.69 -28.42 -2.84
C LEU A 193 11.47 -28.74 -1.55
N ILE A 194 11.20 -28.02 -0.45
CA ILE A 194 11.88 -28.27 0.84
C ILE A 194 11.39 -29.57 1.48
N ASN A 195 10.13 -29.96 1.24
CA ASN A 195 9.56 -31.16 1.85
C ASN A 195 10.10 -32.47 1.25
N ASN A 196 10.58 -32.46 0.01
CA ASN A 196 11.08 -33.69 -0.63
C ASN A 196 12.56 -33.95 -0.33
N ASN A 197 13.35 -32.92 0.01
CA ASN A 197 14.79 -33.06 0.24
C ASN A 197 15.17 -33.32 1.71
N GLU A 198 14.26 -33.10 2.66
CA GLU A 198 14.49 -33.48 4.06
C GLU A 198 14.21 -34.98 4.31
N ASP A 199 13.36 -35.62 3.50
CA ASP A 199 13.05 -37.05 3.62
C ASP A 199 14.08 -37.99 2.95
N ASP A 200 14.99 -37.46 2.13
CA ASP A 200 15.96 -38.27 1.37
C ASP A 200 17.33 -38.45 2.06
N ASN A 201 17.50 -37.94 3.30
CA ASN A 201 18.74 -38.14 4.07
C ASN A 201 18.63 -39.17 5.21
N THR A 202 17.56 -39.95 5.28
CA THR A 202 17.46 -41.09 6.21
C THR A 202 16.79 -42.30 5.57
N LYS A 203 17.35 -42.83 4.47
CA LYS A 203 17.09 -44.21 4.03
C LYS A 203 18.36 -44.88 3.52
N THR A 204 19.28 -45.13 4.44
CA THR A 204 20.25 -46.22 4.32
C THR A 204 19.71 -47.45 5.05
N SER A 205 19.43 -48.48 4.25
CA SER A 205 19.60 -49.90 4.59
C SER A 205 18.54 -50.64 5.43
N SER A 206 18.20 -51.80 4.87
CA SER A 206 17.70 -53.05 5.47
C SER A 206 16.20 -53.30 5.70
N SER A 207 15.71 -54.21 4.85
CA SER A 207 14.91 -55.42 5.14
C SER A 207 13.46 -55.31 5.65
N SER A 208 12.58 -55.71 4.73
CA SER A 208 11.49 -56.71 4.89
C SER A 208 10.35 -56.48 5.88
N SER A 209 9.16 -56.81 5.36
CA SER A 209 7.89 -57.18 6.02
C SER A 209 6.79 -56.11 6.11
N THR A 210 5.74 -56.41 5.34
CA THR A 210 4.32 -56.07 5.44
C THR A 210 3.89 -55.42 6.76
N THR A 211 3.20 -54.28 6.71
CA THR A 211 1.94 -53.97 7.43
C THR A 211 1.53 -52.51 7.24
N THR A 212 0.29 -52.35 6.79
CA THR A 212 -0.67 -51.24 6.94
C THR A 212 -0.22 -49.80 6.68
N THR A 213 -0.84 -49.23 5.66
CA THR A 213 -0.89 -47.83 5.28
C THR A 213 -1.42 -46.94 6.42
N THR A 214 -0.60 -46.64 7.43
CA THR A 214 -0.81 -45.45 8.24
C THR A 214 -0.49 -44.25 7.38
N THR A 215 -1.54 -43.62 6.83
CA THR A 215 -1.54 -42.23 6.37
C THR A 215 -1.12 -41.36 7.54
N THR A 216 0.19 -41.22 7.73
CA THR A 216 0.81 -40.23 8.59
C THR A 216 0.33 -38.88 8.07
N THR A 217 -0.57 -38.27 8.84
CA THR A 217 -0.99 -36.88 8.64
C THR A 217 0.26 -36.03 8.75
N ASN A 218 0.87 -35.75 7.59
CA ASN A 218 2.09 -34.97 7.46
C ASN A 218 1.88 -33.68 8.26
N SER A 219 2.58 -33.52 9.39
CA SER A 219 2.49 -32.31 10.19
C SER A 219 2.93 -31.16 9.29
N LYS A 220 2.00 -30.33 8.82
CA LYS A 220 2.31 -29.28 7.85
C LYS A 220 3.36 -28.35 8.47
N LYS A 221 4.62 -28.45 8.00
CA LYS A 221 5.74 -27.59 8.41
C LYS A 221 5.30 -26.12 8.36
N LYS A 222 5.51 -25.41 9.47
CA LYS A 222 5.25 -23.98 9.57
C LYS A 222 6.53 -23.21 9.21
N PHE A 223 6.37 -22.07 8.55
CA PHE A 223 7.46 -21.19 8.14
C PHE A 223 7.40 -19.90 8.94
N LYS A 224 8.41 -19.67 9.78
CA LYS A 224 8.54 -18.42 10.53
C LYS A 224 8.73 -17.27 9.54
N THR A 225 7.78 -16.35 9.50
CA THR A 225 7.68 -15.36 8.44
C THR A 225 7.93 -13.96 8.98
N MET A 226 8.79 -13.22 8.30
CA MET A 226 9.05 -11.82 8.55
C MET A 226 8.47 -11.00 7.39
N VAL A 227 7.60 -10.05 7.71
CA VAL A 227 6.93 -9.19 6.73
C VAL A 227 7.44 -7.77 6.92
N VAL A 228 8.14 -7.24 5.93
CA VAL A 228 8.61 -5.86 5.95
C VAL A 228 7.51 -4.95 5.42
N LEU A 229 7.15 -3.94 6.22
CA LEU A 229 6.18 -2.92 5.87
C LEU A 229 6.88 -1.60 5.56
N GLY A 230 6.21 -0.76 4.77
CA GLY A 230 6.62 0.60 4.50
C GLY A 230 5.44 1.57 4.55
N SER A 231 5.71 2.81 4.97
CA SER A 231 4.69 3.84 5.15
C SER A 231 3.78 4.02 3.94
N GLY A 232 2.48 4.23 4.19
CA GLY A 232 1.49 4.54 3.16
C GLY A 232 1.15 3.34 2.27
N GLY A 233 1.28 3.51 0.96
CA GLY A 233 0.86 2.54 -0.05
C GLY A 233 1.46 1.14 0.12
N HIS A 234 2.75 1.03 0.45
CA HIS A 234 3.42 -0.26 0.61
C HIS A 234 2.78 -1.14 1.70
N THR A 235 2.37 -0.55 2.82
CA THR A 235 1.68 -1.31 3.89
C THR A 235 0.33 -1.81 3.40
N THR A 236 -0.45 -0.95 2.73
CA THR A 236 -1.73 -1.32 2.14
C THR A 236 -1.57 -2.44 1.11
N GLU A 237 -0.62 -2.33 0.18
CA GLU A 237 -0.29 -3.34 -0.83
C GLU A 237 0.11 -4.69 -0.19
N MET A 238 0.96 -4.66 0.84
CA MET A 238 1.36 -5.88 1.55
C MET A 238 0.17 -6.58 2.21
N PHE A 239 -0.72 -5.85 2.88
CA PHE A 239 -1.91 -6.47 3.48
C PHE A 239 -2.85 -7.07 2.43
N TYR A 240 -2.96 -6.47 1.24
CA TYR A 240 -3.68 -7.09 0.14
C TYR A 240 -3.07 -8.41 -0.31
N LEU A 241 -1.75 -8.50 -0.47
CA LEU A 241 -1.06 -9.75 -0.80
C LEU A 241 -1.31 -10.84 0.24
N LEU A 242 -1.33 -10.46 1.52
CA LEU A 242 -1.46 -11.41 2.63
C LEU A 242 -2.88 -11.94 2.85
N LYS A 243 -3.94 -11.33 2.29
CA LYS A 243 -5.34 -11.72 2.57
C LYS A 243 -5.65 -13.20 2.32
N LYS A 244 -5.04 -13.82 1.32
CA LYS A 244 -5.25 -15.24 0.96
C LYS A 244 -4.10 -16.17 1.34
N VAL A 245 -3.04 -15.63 1.97
CA VAL A 245 -1.92 -16.43 2.44
C VAL A 245 -2.36 -17.27 3.64
N ASP A 246 -2.01 -18.56 3.64
CA ASP A 246 -2.30 -19.48 4.74
C ASP A 246 -1.48 -19.09 5.99
N LYS A 247 -2.09 -18.28 6.87
CA LYS A 247 -1.48 -17.83 8.13
C LYS A 247 -1.14 -18.97 9.09
N ASN A 248 -1.69 -20.17 8.93
CA ASN A 248 -1.29 -21.32 9.76
C ASN A 248 0.05 -21.92 9.29
N LYS A 249 0.26 -21.89 7.97
CA LYS A 249 1.50 -22.34 7.33
C LYS A 249 2.63 -21.31 7.47
N PHE A 250 2.33 -20.02 7.36
CA PHE A 250 3.30 -18.93 7.50
C PHE A 250 3.19 -18.31 8.91
N ASN A 251 3.64 -19.04 9.93
CA ASN A 251 3.51 -18.65 11.34
C ASN A 251 4.77 -19.01 12.16
N PRO A 252 5.20 -18.21 13.15
CA PRO A 252 4.68 -16.88 13.49
C PRO A 252 4.97 -15.83 12.42
N ILE A 253 4.09 -14.83 12.30
CA ILE A 253 4.32 -13.64 11.47
C ILE A 253 4.89 -12.54 12.36
N THR A 254 6.06 -12.03 11.99
CA THR A 254 6.69 -10.85 12.58
C THR A 254 6.65 -9.70 11.58
N TYR A 255 5.93 -8.64 11.90
CA TYR A 255 5.92 -7.42 11.11
C TYR A 255 7.12 -6.54 11.49
N VAL A 256 7.88 -6.11 10.48
CA VAL A 256 9.03 -5.22 10.66
C VAL A 256 8.77 -3.90 9.95
N LEU A 257 8.90 -2.79 10.65
CA LEU A 257 8.73 -1.44 10.12
C LEU A 257 9.85 -0.52 10.60
N ALA A 258 9.92 0.66 9.99
CA ALA A 258 10.80 1.72 10.49
C ALA A 258 10.31 2.22 11.86
N ASP A 259 11.23 2.59 12.74
CA ASP A 259 10.95 3.17 14.06
C ASP A 259 10.03 4.40 14.04
N SER A 260 10.15 5.21 12.99
CA SER A 260 9.35 6.40 12.70
C SER A 260 7.95 6.10 12.13
N ASP A 261 7.63 4.85 11.78
CA ASP A 261 6.43 4.49 11.02
C ASP A 261 5.23 4.11 11.90
N LYS A 262 4.74 5.06 12.70
CA LYS A 262 3.58 4.85 13.58
C LYS A 262 2.30 4.46 12.80
N ARG A 263 2.18 4.91 11.55
CA ARG A 263 0.97 4.69 10.72
C ARG A 263 0.83 3.23 10.29
N SER A 264 1.93 2.58 9.91
CA SER A 264 1.91 1.15 9.63
C SER A 264 1.58 0.33 10.88
N GLU A 265 2.02 0.77 12.06
CA GLU A 265 1.65 0.12 13.33
C GLU A 265 0.14 0.17 13.59
N ASP A 266 -0.50 1.33 13.34
CA ASP A 266 -1.96 1.46 13.48
C ASP A 266 -2.71 0.58 12.46
N LYS A 267 -2.22 0.49 11.22
CA LYS A 267 -2.80 -0.40 10.19
C LYS A 267 -2.66 -1.88 10.56
N ILE A 268 -1.52 -2.30 11.14
CA ILE A 268 -1.34 -3.67 11.63
C ILE A 268 -2.41 -4.03 12.68
N LYS A 269 -2.70 -3.14 13.62
CA LYS A 269 -3.71 -3.39 14.68
C LYS A 269 -5.13 -3.55 14.12
N ILE A 270 -5.40 -2.97 12.95
CA ILE A 270 -6.69 -3.11 12.24
C ILE A 270 -6.74 -4.40 11.43
N GLU A 271 -5.66 -4.74 10.71
CA GLU A 271 -5.63 -5.86 9.76
C GLU A 271 -5.27 -7.21 10.40
N ASP A 272 -4.60 -7.21 11.56
CA ASP A 272 -4.27 -8.42 12.31
C ASP A 272 -4.60 -8.28 13.79
N THR A 273 -5.76 -8.82 14.17
CA THR A 273 -6.25 -8.84 15.57
C THR A 273 -5.64 -9.97 16.41
N SER A 274 -4.76 -10.80 15.83
CA SER A 274 -4.20 -12.02 16.43
C SER A 274 -2.98 -11.75 17.33
N SER A 275 -2.93 -10.61 18.02
CA SER A 275 -1.75 -10.16 18.79
C SER A 275 -0.47 -10.12 17.94
N PRO A 276 -0.37 -9.19 16.99
CA PRO A 276 0.71 -9.15 16.00
C PRO A 276 2.08 -8.91 16.65
N ILE A 277 3.10 -9.67 16.22
CA ILE A 277 4.48 -9.46 16.66
C ILE A 277 5.08 -8.33 15.83
N ILE A 278 5.34 -7.19 16.47
CA ILE A 278 5.84 -5.99 15.81
C ILE A 278 7.30 -5.74 16.25
N LYS A 279 8.19 -5.50 15.27
CA LYS A 279 9.60 -5.14 15.49
C LYS A 279 9.93 -3.87 14.69
N LYS A 280 10.76 -3.02 15.27
CA LYS A 280 11.16 -1.73 14.69
C LYS A 280 12.66 -1.72 14.44
N ILE A 281 13.07 -1.17 13.30
CA ILE A 281 14.47 -0.90 12.97
C ILE A 281 14.62 0.55 12.50
N PRO A 282 15.82 1.15 12.57
CA PRO A 282 16.06 2.47 12.00
C PRO A 282 15.71 2.51 10.51
N ARG A 283 15.13 3.62 10.05
CA ARG A 283 14.79 3.80 8.63
C ARG A 283 16.06 3.93 7.78
N SER A 284 16.23 3.06 6.77
CA SER A 284 17.40 3.11 5.88
C SER A 284 17.53 4.44 5.11
N ARG A 285 16.39 4.99 4.68
CA ARG A 285 16.30 6.28 3.99
C ARG A 285 15.06 7.06 4.43
N ASN A 286 15.27 8.27 4.95
CA ASN A 286 14.16 9.20 5.22
C ASN A 286 13.61 9.78 3.92
N VAL A 287 12.33 10.15 3.93
CA VAL A 287 11.69 10.81 2.77
C VAL A 287 12.46 12.11 2.46
N GLY A 288 12.85 12.29 1.20
CA GLY A 288 13.67 13.44 0.77
C GLY A 288 15.17 13.35 1.11
N GLN A 289 15.65 12.34 1.83
CA GLN A 289 17.08 12.15 2.08
C GLN A 289 17.80 11.77 0.78
N SER A 290 18.93 12.42 0.52
CA SER A 290 19.82 12.12 -0.61
C SER A 290 20.31 10.67 -0.57
N PHE A 291 20.48 10.04 -1.74
CA PHE A 291 20.99 8.68 -1.85
C PHE A 291 22.36 8.49 -1.18
N PHE A 292 23.28 9.45 -1.31
CA PHE A 292 24.60 9.37 -0.70
C PHE A 292 24.53 9.31 0.83
N ASN A 293 23.84 10.27 1.47
CA ASN A 293 23.68 10.25 2.93
C ASN A 293 22.88 9.04 3.43
N SER A 294 22.03 8.45 2.58
CA SER A 294 21.28 7.26 2.95
C SER A 294 22.16 6.02 3.16
N ILE A 295 23.40 6.03 2.66
CA ILE A 295 24.37 4.95 2.89
C ILE A 295 24.63 4.77 4.38
N PHE A 296 24.90 5.86 5.11
CA PHE A 296 25.20 5.81 6.55
C PHE A 296 24.00 5.33 7.38
N THR A 297 22.80 5.85 7.10
CA THR A 297 21.58 5.40 7.78
C THR A 297 21.22 3.95 7.44
N THR A 298 21.53 3.50 6.22
CA THR A 298 21.39 2.09 5.82
C THR A 298 22.38 1.19 6.55
N LEU A 299 23.63 1.61 6.79
CA LEU A 299 24.60 0.84 7.58
C LEU A 299 24.16 0.70 9.05
N ILE A 300 23.61 1.76 9.65
CA ILE A 300 23.01 1.68 10.98
C ILE A 300 21.83 0.70 10.97
N ALA A 301 20.92 0.83 10.00
CA ALA A 301 19.80 -0.10 9.84
C ALA A 301 20.26 -1.55 9.64
N LEU A 302 21.38 -1.78 8.94
CA LEU A 302 22.00 -3.09 8.76
C LEU A 302 22.45 -3.71 10.08
N PHE A 303 23.08 -2.95 10.97
CA PHE A 303 23.47 -3.44 12.29
C PHE A 303 22.26 -3.92 13.11
N TYR A 304 21.20 -3.10 13.19
CA TYR A 304 19.97 -3.49 13.90
C TYR A 304 19.25 -4.66 13.20
N SER A 305 19.25 -4.69 11.87
CA SER A 305 18.71 -5.79 11.08
C SER A 305 19.46 -7.09 11.34
N MET A 306 20.78 -7.03 11.51
CA MET A 306 21.60 -8.20 11.83
C MET A 306 21.21 -8.78 13.19
N LEU A 307 21.10 -7.94 14.23
CA LEU A 307 20.66 -8.40 15.55
C LEU A 307 19.26 -9.04 15.49
N LEU A 308 18.34 -8.43 14.76
CA LEU A 308 16.98 -8.92 14.61
C LEU A 308 16.92 -10.24 13.83
N VAL A 309 17.53 -10.30 12.66
CA VAL A 309 17.48 -11.47 11.76
C VAL A 309 18.21 -12.66 12.37
N PHE A 310 19.34 -12.46 13.06
CA PHE A 310 20.05 -13.55 13.74
C PHE A 310 19.29 -14.10 14.95
N LYS A 311 18.52 -13.24 15.64
CA LYS A 311 17.63 -13.66 16.72
C LYS A 311 16.40 -14.40 16.19
N GLU A 312 15.76 -13.84 15.17
CA GLU A 312 14.49 -14.37 14.67
C GLU A 312 14.65 -15.57 13.73
N LYS A 313 15.72 -15.62 12.92
CA LYS A 313 16.00 -16.67 11.93
C LYS A 313 14.77 -17.02 11.08
N PRO A 314 14.23 -16.07 10.30
CA PRO A 314 13.00 -16.31 9.53
C PRO A 314 13.24 -17.33 8.40
N ASP A 315 12.26 -18.22 8.18
CA ASP A 315 12.19 -19.10 7.02
C ASP A 315 11.70 -18.35 5.77
N CYS A 316 10.96 -17.27 5.94
CA CYS A 316 10.42 -16.46 4.86
C CYS A 316 10.58 -14.97 5.19
N LEU A 317 11.20 -14.21 4.29
CA LEU A 317 11.24 -12.75 4.33
C LEU A 317 10.40 -12.21 3.17
N LEU A 318 9.30 -11.53 3.47
CA LEU A 318 8.45 -10.85 2.48
C LEU A 318 8.77 -9.35 2.49
N CYS A 319 9.22 -8.84 1.34
CA CYS A 319 9.63 -7.45 1.15
C CYS A 319 8.73 -6.78 0.09
N ASN A 320 8.31 -5.53 0.31
CA ASN A 320 7.57 -4.77 -0.71
C ASN A 320 8.03 -3.32 -0.83
N GLY A 321 9.12 -3.03 -1.55
CA GLY A 321 9.46 -1.67 -1.99
C GLY A 321 10.40 -0.79 -1.13
N PRO A 322 10.22 -0.57 0.20
CA PRO A 322 10.99 0.45 0.90
C PRO A 322 12.45 0.03 1.04
N GLY A 323 13.34 1.02 1.16
CA GLY A 323 14.76 0.77 1.44
C GLY A 323 15.01 0.01 2.75
N THR A 324 14.02 -0.05 3.65
CA THR A 324 14.02 -0.88 4.87
C THR A 324 14.19 -2.38 4.57
N CYS A 325 13.75 -2.84 3.39
CA CYS A 325 13.87 -4.24 2.96
C CYS A 325 15.32 -4.67 2.72
N VAL A 326 16.16 -3.76 2.22
CA VAL A 326 17.52 -4.06 1.78
C VAL A 326 18.40 -4.63 2.91
N PRO A 327 18.56 -3.96 4.07
CA PRO A 327 19.41 -4.49 5.14
C PRO A 327 18.89 -5.84 5.68
N LEU A 328 17.58 -6.03 5.80
CA LEU A 328 16.99 -7.30 6.25
C LEU A 328 17.30 -8.44 5.28
N ALA A 329 17.13 -8.21 3.98
CA ALA A 329 17.41 -9.22 2.95
C ALA A 329 18.90 -9.57 2.89
N VAL A 330 19.79 -8.58 3.02
CA VAL A 330 21.25 -8.82 3.13
C VAL A 330 21.57 -9.66 4.36
N CYS A 331 20.96 -9.39 5.52
CA CYS A 331 21.17 -10.21 6.72
C CYS A 331 20.67 -11.65 6.56
N VAL A 332 19.55 -11.88 5.87
CA VAL A 332 19.07 -13.24 5.57
C VAL A 332 20.04 -13.96 4.62
N LEU A 333 20.57 -13.27 3.62
CA LEU A 333 21.61 -13.81 2.74
C LEU A 333 22.88 -14.19 3.51
N LEU A 334 23.31 -13.37 4.47
CA LEU A 334 24.44 -13.66 5.34
C LEU A 334 24.20 -14.89 6.22
N LEU A 335 23.00 -15.05 6.79
CA LEU A 335 22.64 -16.27 7.52
C LEU A 335 22.76 -17.51 6.62
N ARG A 336 22.22 -17.46 5.40
CA ARG A 336 22.32 -18.54 4.41
C ARG A 336 23.78 -18.89 4.11
N TRP A 337 24.62 -17.87 3.89
CA TRP A 337 26.05 -18.04 3.64
C TRP A 337 26.79 -18.69 4.84
N LEU A 338 26.45 -18.29 6.06
CA LEU A 338 26.92 -18.90 7.31
C LEU A 338 26.32 -20.29 7.58
N ARG A 339 25.53 -20.83 6.64
CA ARG A 339 24.86 -22.14 6.74
C ARG A 339 23.83 -22.21 7.89
N ILE A 340 23.40 -21.07 8.41
CA ILE A 340 22.35 -20.93 9.44
C ILE A 340 21.06 -20.59 8.70
N GLY A 341 20.02 -21.43 8.79
CA GLY A 341 18.76 -21.17 8.09
C GLY A 341 18.85 -21.29 6.56
N LYS A 342 19.60 -22.27 6.04
CA LYS A 342 19.78 -22.51 4.58
C LYS A 342 18.50 -22.57 3.76
N GLY A 343 17.37 -22.92 4.38
CA GLY A 343 16.05 -23.00 3.75
C GLY A 343 15.30 -21.66 3.66
N SER A 344 15.84 -20.57 4.22
CA SER A 344 15.15 -19.28 4.23
C SER A 344 14.96 -18.75 2.82
N LYS A 345 13.76 -18.24 2.52
CA LYS A 345 13.40 -17.64 1.23
C LYS A 345 13.22 -16.14 1.34
N ILE A 346 13.85 -15.40 0.43
CA ILE A 346 13.65 -13.95 0.26
C ILE A 346 12.69 -13.73 -0.89
N ILE A 347 11.53 -13.13 -0.62
CA ILE A 347 10.51 -12.81 -1.62
C ILE A 347 10.42 -11.29 -1.72
N TYR A 348 10.63 -10.75 -2.91
CA TYR A 348 10.54 -9.32 -3.16
C TYR A 348 9.36 -9.03 -4.08
N ILE A 349 8.51 -8.08 -3.68
CA ILE A 349 7.38 -7.60 -4.46
C ILE A 349 7.60 -6.12 -4.77
N GLU A 350 7.74 -5.76 -6.03
CA GLU A 350 7.83 -4.36 -6.43
C GLU A 350 6.48 -3.63 -6.21
N SER A 351 6.54 -2.38 -5.78
CA SER A 351 5.32 -1.59 -5.51
C SER A 351 4.56 -1.30 -6.79
N LEU A 352 3.24 -1.26 -6.69
CA LEU A 352 2.31 -0.85 -7.74
C LEU A 352 2.65 0.55 -8.27
N ALA A 353 3.23 1.41 -7.45
CA ALA A 353 3.65 2.75 -7.85
C ALA A 353 4.78 2.74 -8.89
N ARG A 354 5.49 1.62 -9.10
CA ARG A 354 6.59 1.51 -10.07
C ARG A 354 6.07 0.95 -11.39
N VAL A 355 5.79 1.81 -12.36
CA VAL A 355 5.24 1.38 -13.65
C VAL A 355 6.34 1.12 -14.69
N ASN A 356 7.26 2.07 -14.85
CA ASN A 356 8.19 2.06 -15.99
C ASN A 356 9.60 1.53 -15.66
N ASP A 357 10.03 1.65 -14.40
CA ASP A 357 11.35 1.22 -13.94
C ASP A 357 11.30 0.69 -12.51
N LEU A 358 12.23 -0.21 -12.19
CA LEU A 358 12.38 -0.80 -10.86
C LEU A 358 12.81 0.25 -9.84
N SER A 359 12.36 0.10 -8.60
CA SER A 359 12.90 0.87 -7.49
C SER A 359 14.38 0.53 -7.26
N LEU A 360 15.13 1.42 -6.61
CA LEU A 360 16.52 1.11 -6.21
C LEU A 360 16.58 -0.18 -5.37
N SER A 361 15.60 -0.40 -4.49
CA SER A 361 15.48 -1.62 -3.71
C SER A 361 15.24 -2.84 -4.61
N GLY A 362 14.38 -2.72 -5.63
CA GLY A 362 14.13 -3.77 -6.62
C GLY A 362 15.37 -4.11 -7.43
N LYS A 363 16.09 -3.09 -7.91
CA LYS A 363 17.36 -3.25 -8.65
C LYS A 363 18.43 -3.98 -7.84
N ILE A 364 18.49 -3.75 -6.52
CA ILE A 364 19.41 -4.47 -5.63
C ILE A 364 18.91 -5.88 -5.34
N LEU A 365 17.64 -6.00 -4.95
CA LEU A 365 17.10 -7.24 -4.37
C LEU A 365 16.77 -8.31 -5.40
N GLN A 366 16.56 -7.96 -6.67
CA GLN A 366 16.36 -8.94 -7.75
C GLN A 366 17.49 -9.98 -7.86
N HIS A 367 18.71 -9.61 -7.46
CA HIS A 367 19.89 -10.48 -7.55
C HIS A 367 20.03 -11.44 -6.36
N ILE A 368 19.24 -11.25 -5.29
CA ILE A 368 19.33 -12.07 -4.06
C ILE A 368 17.99 -12.66 -3.62
N SER A 369 16.87 -12.21 -4.19
CA SER A 369 15.55 -12.76 -3.94
C SER A 369 15.40 -14.14 -4.59
N ASP A 370 14.81 -15.08 -3.88
CA ASP A 370 14.45 -16.40 -4.41
C ASP A 370 13.22 -16.33 -5.33
N TRP A 371 12.33 -15.35 -5.13
CA TRP A 371 11.19 -15.07 -6.01
C TRP A 371 10.97 -13.55 -6.08
N PHE A 372 10.94 -13.03 -7.32
CA PHE A 372 10.75 -11.61 -7.60
C PHE A 372 9.38 -11.38 -8.26
N VAL A 373 8.58 -10.49 -7.71
CA VAL A 373 7.23 -10.20 -8.19
C VAL A 373 7.15 -8.74 -8.62
N VAL A 374 6.68 -8.51 -9.84
CA VAL A 374 6.34 -7.18 -10.35
C VAL A 374 4.84 -7.07 -10.55
N GLN A 375 4.31 -5.84 -10.56
CA GLN A 375 2.87 -5.61 -10.78
C GLN A 375 2.55 -5.12 -12.20
N TRP A 376 3.57 -4.77 -12.99
CA TRP A 376 3.40 -4.27 -14.35
C TRP A 376 4.22 -5.11 -15.33
N PRO A 377 3.64 -5.56 -16.46
CA PRO A 377 4.36 -6.36 -17.46
C PRO A 377 5.62 -5.68 -18.00
N GLU A 378 5.61 -4.36 -18.12
CA GLU A 378 6.75 -3.56 -18.60
C GLU A 378 8.03 -3.80 -17.78
N LEU A 379 7.88 -4.08 -16.49
CA LEU A 379 8.99 -4.36 -15.58
C LEU A 379 9.63 -5.74 -15.79
N LEU A 380 8.94 -6.71 -16.42
CA LEU A 380 9.53 -8.02 -16.72
C LEU A 380 10.78 -7.89 -17.61
N SER A 381 10.75 -6.92 -18.54
CA SER A 381 11.89 -6.62 -19.42
C SER A 381 13.06 -5.93 -18.70
N LYS A 382 12.86 -5.50 -17.45
CA LYS A 382 13.84 -4.76 -16.63
C LYS A 382 14.41 -5.60 -15.50
N THR A 383 13.96 -6.84 -15.35
CA THR A 383 14.43 -7.76 -14.31
C THR A 383 15.45 -8.75 -14.85
N ASP A 384 16.55 -8.91 -14.13
CA ASP A 384 17.56 -9.96 -14.39
C ASP A 384 17.31 -11.23 -13.56
N SER A 385 16.20 -11.26 -12.79
CA SER A 385 15.86 -12.40 -11.93
C SER A 385 15.35 -13.59 -12.75
N SER A 386 15.90 -14.77 -12.50
CA SER A 386 15.48 -16.01 -13.18
C SER A 386 14.11 -16.53 -12.73
N ASN A 387 13.66 -16.15 -11.52
CA ASN A 387 12.36 -16.52 -10.98
C ASN A 387 11.52 -15.26 -10.74
N VAL A 388 11.08 -14.67 -11.86
CA VAL A 388 10.22 -13.49 -11.87
C VAL A 388 8.78 -13.86 -12.21
N SER A 389 7.81 -13.16 -11.62
CA SER A 389 6.40 -13.25 -11.98
C SER A 389 5.76 -11.87 -12.04
N CYS A 390 4.84 -11.65 -12.98
CA CYS A 390 3.95 -10.49 -12.96
C CYS A 390 2.64 -10.88 -12.27
N ILE A 391 2.30 -10.21 -11.17
CA ILE A 391 1.03 -10.37 -10.47
C ILE A 391 0.50 -8.96 -10.18
N ASN A 392 -0.31 -8.41 -11.09
CA ASN A 392 -1.02 -7.18 -10.80
C ASN A 392 -2.18 -7.46 -9.83
N LEU A 393 -2.19 -6.79 -8.69
CA LEU A 393 -3.16 -7.04 -7.62
C LEU A 393 -4.54 -6.43 -7.85
N PHE A 394 -4.66 -5.51 -8.80
CA PHE A 394 -5.82 -4.63 -8.91
C PHE A 394 -6.35 -4.52 -10.32
N PHE A 395 -5.47 -4.48 -11.31
CA PHE A 395 -5.82 -4.18 -12.69
C PHE A 395 -5.57 -5.39 -13.58
N GLU A 396 -6.40 -5.55 -14.60
CA GLU A 396 -6.11 -6.49 -15.67
C GLU A 396 -4.91 -5.96 -16.45
N THR A 397 -3.80 -6.68 -16.37
CA THR A 397 -2.63 -6.42 -17.20
C THR A 397 -2.54 -7.58 -18.18
N PHE A 398 -2.89 -7.30 -19.44
CA PHE A 398 -2.84 -8.27 -20.53
C PHE A 398 -1.41 -8.47 -21.01
#